data_AF-A0A6A0HAI4-F1
#
_entry.id   AF-A0A6A0HAI4-F1
#
_cell.length_a   1.000
_cell.length_b   1.000
_cell.length_c   1.000
_cell.angle_alpha   90.00
_cell.angle_beta   90.00
_cell.angle_gamma   90.00
#
_symmetry.space_group_name_H-M   'P 1'
#
loop_
_entity.id
_entity.type
_entity.pdbx_description
1 polymer ?
#
loop_
_entity_poly.entity_id
_entity_poly.type
_entity_poly.pdbx_seq_one_letter_code
_entity_poly.pdbx_strand_id
1 'polypeptide(L)'
;MPACEALPSARERGARACSNIGLTSLREDLVTYSCMRGNGRWYLGTVNKTSTGIPCQRWDSQTPHSFSRPPDVFPEVQGAENYCLIYYS
;
A
#
# COMPACT_ATOMS: atom_id res chain seq x y z
N MET A 1 -14.91 -17.52 4.12
CA MET A 1 -13.98 -16.85 3.17
C MET A 1 -13.85 -17.72 1.93
N PRO A 2 -13.90 -17.17 0.71
CA PRO A 2 -13.68 -17.96 -0.50
C PRO A 2 -12.24 -18.52 -0.53
N ALA A 3 -12.08 -19.72 -1.11
CA ALA A 3 -10.77 -20.34 -1.28
C ALA A 3 -9.96 -19.55 -2.31
N CYS A 4 -8.74 -19.12 -1.95
CA CYS A 4 -7.86 -18.35 -2.84
C CYS A 4 -7.53 -19.11 -4.13
N GLU A 5 -7.48 -20.44 -4.07
CA GLU A 5 -7.20 -21.34 -5.20
C GLU A 5 -8.33 -21.41 -6.23
N ALA A 6 -9.55 -21.00 -5.84
CA ALA A 6 -10.70 -20.93 -6.73
C ALA A 6 -10.81 -19.58 -7.46
N LEU A 7 -9.94 -18.61 -7.14
CA LEU A 7 -9.94 -17.31 -7.79
C LEU A 7 -9.11 -17.37 -9.09
N PRO A 8 -9.65 -16.86 -10.22
CA PRO A 8 -8.92 -16.84 -11.49
C PRO A 8 -7.66 -16.00 -11.38
N SER A 9 -6.55 -16.49 -11.93
CA SER A 9 -5.27 -15.78 -11.85
C SER A 9 -5.18 -14.74 -12.97
N ALA A 10 -4.59 -13.58 -12.69
CA ALA A 10 -4.39 -12.52 -13.68
C ALA A 10 -3.53 -12.95 -14.90
N ARG A 11 -2.88 -14.12 -14.82
CA ARG A 11 -1.97 -14.67 -15.83
C ARG A 11 -2.66 -15.68 -16.76
N GLU A 12 -3.90 -16.07 -16.49
CA GLU A 12 -4.66 -17.00 -17.33
C GLU A 12 -5.14 -16.31 -18.61
N ARG A 13 -4.43 -16.58 -19.71
CA ARG A 13 -4.87 -16.22 -21.07
C ARG A 13 -6.14 -16.99 -21.40
N GLY A 14 -7.28 -16.36 -21.16
CA GLY A 14 -8.60 -16.95 -21.33
C GLY A 14 -9.65 -16.38 -20.37
N ALA A 15 -9.23 -15.68 -19.31
CA ALA A 15 -10.16 -14.98 -18.44
C ALA A 15 -10.76 -13.76 -19.16
N ARG A 16 -11.88 -13.97 -19.87
CA ARG A 16 -12.81 -12.88 -20.26
C ARG A 16 -13.41 -12.14 -19.06
N ALA A 17 -12.93 -12.37 -17.83
CA ALA A 17 -13.57 -12.00 -16.57
C ALA A 17 -12.74 -11.09 -15.65
N CYS A 18 -11.48 -10.78 -15.98
CA CYS A 18 -10.69 -9.85 -15.17
C CYS A 18 -10.76 -8.45 -15.78
N SER A 19 -11.55 -7.58 -15.16
CA SER A 19 -11.54 -6.14 -15.47
C SER A 19 -10.43 -5.47 -14.67
N ASN A 20 -9.58 -4.70 -15.34
CA ASN A 20 -8.61 -3.87 -14.65
C ASN A 20 -9.35 -2.71 -13.98
N ILE A 21 -9.50 -2.79 -12.66
CA ILE A 21 -10.15 -1.75 -11.84
C ILE A 21 -9.20 -0.61 -11.48
N GLY A 22 -7.93 -0.66 -11.89
CA GLY A 22 -6.92 0.35 -11.60
C GLY A 22 -6.62 0.51 -10.11
N LEU A 23 -6.83 -0.55 -9.30
CA LEU A 23 -6.64 -0.46 -7.85
C LEU A 23 -5.20 -0.09 -7.47
N THR A 24 -4.24 -0.58 -8.25
CA THR A 24 -2.80 -0.30 -8.09
C THR A 24 -2.32 0.86 -8.94
N SER A 25 -3.20 1.44 -9.78
CA SER A 25 -2.85 2.57 -10.63
C SER A 25 -2.76 3.84 -9.80
N LEU A 26 -1.65 4.58 -9.95
CA LEU A 26 -1.45 5.85 -9.28
C LEU A 26 -2.42 6.90 -9.82
N ARG A 27 -3.12 7.60 -8.92
CA ARG A 27 -3.92 8.77 -9.25
C ARG A 27 -3.15 10.04 -8.98
N GLU A 28 -2.39 10.50 -9.97
CA GLU A 28 -1.49 11.65 -9.88
C GLU A 28 -2.17 12.92 -9.38
N ASP A 29 -3.44 13.14 -9.73
CA ASP A 29 -4.26 14.28 -9.30
C ASP A 29 -4.50 14.34 -7.78
N LEU A 30 -4.38 13.18 -7.12
CA LEU A 30 -4.61 13.02 -5.69
C LEU A 30 -3.32 12.85 -4.89
N VAL A 31 -2.17 12.73 -5.55
CA VAL A 31 -0.88 12.53 -4.89
C VAL A 31 -0.50 13.74 -4.06
N THR A 32 -0.04 13.48 -2.84
CA THR A 32 0.47 14.51 -1.94
C THR A 32 1.77 14.06 -1.27
N TYR A 33 2.67 15.00 -1.02
CA TYR A 33 3.99 14.73 -0.43
C TYR A 33 4.19 15.36 0.95
N SER A 34 3.49 16.46 1.24
CA SER A 34 3.68 17.25 2.46
C SER A 34 2.47 17.24 3.40
N CYS A 35 1.31 16.80 2.90
CA CYS A 35 0.08 16.72 3.69
C CYS A 35 -0.73 15.51 3.26
N MET A 36 -1.64 15.06 4.12
CA MET A 36 -2.61 14.01 3.76
C MET A 36 -3.87 14.65 3.19
N ARG A 37 -4.43 14.04 2.15
CA ARG A 37 -5.75 14.41 1.59
C ARG A 37 -6.71 13.24 1.75
N GLY A 38 -7.93 13.52 2.21
CA GLY A 38 -8.94 12.48 2.44
C GLY A 38 -8.42 11.43 3.42
N ASN A 39 -8.38 10.17 2.98
CA ASN A 39 -7.87 9.07 3.77
C ASN A 39 -6.36 8.81 3.64
N GLY A 40 -5.61 9.67 2.94
CA GLY A 40 -4.15 9.55 2.82
C GLY A 40 -3.67 8.38 1.96
N ARG A 41 -4.55 7.70 1.21
CA ARG A 41 -4.18 6.61 0.28
C ARG A 41 -3.09 7.00 -0.71
N TRP A 42 -3.12 8.24 -1.20
CA TRP A 42 -2.21 8.74 -2.23
C TRP A 42 -1.05 9.57 -1.67
N TYR A 43 -0.78 9.43 -0.36
CA TYR A 43 0.33 10.13 0.27
C TYR A 43 1.65 9.41 -0.05
N LEU A 44 2.57 10.10 -0.72
CA LEU A 44 3.90 9.62 -1.10
C LEU A 44 5.02 10.43 -0.41
N GLY A 45 4.72 11.03 0.74
CA GLY A 45 5.70 11.80 1.50
C GLY A 45 6.70 10.94 2.26
N THR A 46 7.74 11.59 2.80
CA THR A 46 8.88 10.93 3.47
C THR A 46 8.91 11.13 4.99
N VAL A 47 7.84 11.67 5.57
CA VAL A 47 7.68 11.78 7.02
C VAL A 47 7.81 10.39 7.63
N ASN A 48 8.66 10.22 8.65
CA ASN A 48 8.98 8.91 9.24
C ASN A 48 8.93 8.92 10.78
N LYS A 49 8.19 9.87 11.34
CA LYS A 49 7.98 10.00 12.79
C LYS A 49 6.49 10.12 13.08
N THR A 50 6.08 9.53 14.19
CA THR A 50 4.73 9.70 14.74
C THR A 50 4.51 11.14 15.21
N SER A 51 3.26 11.50 15.50
CA SER A 51 2.92 12.79 16.12
C SER A 51 3.61 13.03 17.46
N THR A 52 3.98 11.95 18.16
CA THR A 52 4.72 11.97 19.42
C THR A 52 6.25 11.92 19.23
N GLY A 53 6.75 11.92 17.99
CA GLY A 53 8.16 11.99 17.66
C GLY A 53 8.90 10.65 17.62
N ILE A 54 8.20 9.52 17.72
CA ILE A 54 8.79 8.18 17.67
C ILE A 54 9.09 7.81 16.21
N PRO A 55 10.29 7.30 15.88
CA PRO A 55 10.59 6.85 14.52
C PRO A 55 9.72 5.66 14.14
N CYS A 56 9.17 5.69 12.93
CA CYS A 56 8.39 4.59 12.38
C CYS A 56 9.26 3.35 12.18
N GLN A 57 8.64 2.17 12.36
CA GLN A 57 9.24 0.89 12.01
C GLN A 57 9.36 0.78 10.48
N ARG A 58 10.45 0.19 9.99
CA ARG A 58 10.62 -0.08 8.56
C ARG A 58 9.58 -1.09 8.08
N TRP A 59 9.02 -0.88 6.89
CA TRP A 59 7.95 -1.72 6.34
C TRP A 59 8.41 -3.13 5.94
N ASP A 60 9.72 -3.36 5.86
CA ASP A 60 10.34 -4.67 5.62
C ASP A 60 10.85 -5.35 6.90
N SER A 61 10.68 -4.72 8.08
CA SER A 61 11.06 -5.29 9.38
C SER A 61 9.83 -5.84 10.11
N GLN A 62 9.95 -7.02 10.71
CA GLN A 62 8.92 -7.62 11.58
C GLN A 62 9.13 -7.33 13.07
N THR A 63 10.15 -6.55 13.42
CA THR A 63 10.52 -6.20 14.79
C THR A 63 10.56 -4.68 14.94
N PRO A 64 10.06 -4.10 16.06
CA PRO A 64 9.48 -4.74 17.25
C PRO A 64 8.02 -5.22 17.09
N HIS A 65 7.31 -4.77 16.05
CA HIS A 65 5.91 -5.13 15.83
C HIS A 65 5.75 -6.03 14.61
N SER A 66 5.17 -7.23 14.79
CA SER A 66 4.86 -8.13 13.68
C SER A 66 3.59 -7.67 12.96
N PHE A 67 3.63 -7.59 11.62
CA PHE A 67 2.46 -7.27 10.79
C PHE A 67 2.52 -8.00 9.44
N SER A 68 1.40 -8.03 8.72
CA SER A 68 1.37 -8.50 7.33
C SER A 68 1.64 -7.32 6.40
N ARG A 69 2.79 -7.32 5.75
CA ARG A 69 3.15 -6.25 4.81
C ARG A 69 2.18 -6.24 3.62
N PRO A 70 1.66 -5.07 3.20
CA PRO A 70 0.90 -4.96 1.98
C PRO A 70 1.73 -5.45 0.77
N PRO A 71 1.08 -6.01 -0.27
CA PRO A 71 1.80 -6.39 -1.48
C PRO A 71 2.52 -5.19 -2.10
N ASP A 72 3.73 -5.41 -2.62
CA ASP A 72 4.60 -4.38 -3.21
C ASP A 72 4.17 -3.96 -4.62
N VAL A 73 2.86 -3.73 -4.78
CA VAL A 73 2.18 -3.35 -6.02
C VAL A 73 1.52 -1.98 -5.91
N PHE A 74 1.45 -1.45 -4.69
CA PHE A 74 0.91 -0.13 -4.39
C PHE A 74 2.04 0.90 -4.42
N PRO A 75 1.94 1.97 -5.23
CA PRO A 75 2.97 2.99 -5.34
C PRO A 75 3.40 3.60 -4.00
N GLU A 76 2.47 3.71 -3.04
CA GLU A 76 2.73 4.22 -1.69
C GLU A 76 3.60 3.27 -0.85
N VAL A 77 3.62 1.98 -1.16
CA VAL A 77 4.43 0.98 -0.46
C VAL A 77 5.77 0.75 -1.17
N GLN A 78 5.81 0.95 -2.48
CA GLN A 78 7.00 0.72 -3.30
C GLN A 78 8.11 1.71 -2.92
N GLY A 79 9.24 1.17 -2.46
CA GLY A 79 10.38 1.97 -2.03
C GLY A 79 10.17 2.74 -0.73
N ALA A 80 9.06 2.53 -0.03
CA ALA A 80 8.85 3.13 1.29
C ALA A 80 9.75 2.44 2.32
N GLU A 81 10.66 3.21 2.93
CA GLU A 81 11.54 2.71 3.98
C GLU A 81 10.76 2.54 5.30
N ASN A 82 10.73 3.60 6.11
CA ASN A 82 9.90 3.74 7.30
C ASN A 82 9.00 4.97 7.20
N TYR A 83 8.63 5.38 5.99
CA TYR A 83 7.76 6.53 5.80
C TYR A 83 6.35 6.22 6.31
N CYS A 84 5.67 7.23 6.84
CA CYS A 84 4.30 7.13 7.31
C CYS A 84 3.40 6.84 6.12
N LEU A 85 2.84 5.63 6.08
CA LEU A 85 1.82 5.22 5.12
C LEU A 85 0.49 5.11 5.85
N ILE A 86 -0.61 5.44 5.18
CA ILE A 86 -1.94 5.16 5.70
C ILE A 86 -2.36 3.78 5.20
N TYR A 87 -2.09 2.74 6.00
CA TYR A 87 -2.58 1.39 5.77
C TYR A 87 -3.78 1.08 6.68
N TYR A 88 -4.78 0.40 6.14
CA TYR A 88 -5.94 -0.10 6.89
C TYR A 88 -5.60 -1.47 7.47
N SER A 89 -5.57 -1.58 8.81
CA SER A 89 -5.55 -2.87 9.52
C SER A 89 -6.91 -3.54 9.50
#